data_AF-A0AAU1F758-F1
#
_entry.id   AF-A0AAU1F758-F1
#
_cell.length_a   1.000
_cell.length_b   1.000
_cell.length_c   1.000
_cell.angle_alpha   90.00
_cell.angle_beta   90.00
_cell.angle_gamma   90.00
#
_symmetry.space_group_name_H-M   'P 1'
#
loop_
_entity.id
_entity.type
_entity.pdbx_description
1 polymer ?
#
loop_
_entity_poly.entity_id
_entity_poly.type
_entity_poly.pdbx_seq_one_letter_code
_entity_poly.pdbx_strand_id
1 'polypeptide(L)'
;MPALAQLGGKGLFIKAIDEQLQRGDIDMAIHCLKDVPGDIPLPRGLVFAAMPPRGDVHDVLVVPEGSDVKTLDDLPPGALIGSSSARRKAQINCVRPDLQVVRVLGTVGTRIDKLDGKKPTDTRLGAMVLAASGLERLGLKDRARQVFSVDEILPAVGAGTLALECRQADTETTKLLVRLNHERTQAEATAERVMLHGLRGHCNSPIAGYCVTDPDGQLNLRGMVFSRDGSTFVHAHIWGERLNDPAVIGSRVCSELLRQGARDIIEGIPH
;
A
#
# COMPACT_ATOMS: atom_id res chain seq x y z
N MET A 1 -5.10 -1.70 23.99
CA MET A 1 -5.74 -1.15 22.77
C MET A 1 -6.59 -2.24 22.14
N PRO A 2 -7.88 -2.02 21.84
CA PRO A 2 -8.72 -3.03 21.21
C PRO A 2 -8.15 -3.39 19.83
N ALA A 3 -8.39 -4.63 19.38
CA ALA A 3 -7.93 -5.08 18.07
C ALA A 3 -8.60 -4.25 16.96
N LEU A 4 -7.80 -3.83 15.97
CA LEU A 4 -8.16 -3.00 14.80
C LEU A 4 -9.46 -3.42 14.07
N ALA A 5 -9.85 -4.69 14.17
CA ALA A 5 -11.04 -5.25 13.54
C ALA A 5 -12.34 -4.95 14.29
N GLN A 6 -12.29 -4.73 15.62
CA GLN A 6 -13.50 -4.45 16.43
C GLN A 6 -13.97 -2.99 16.31
N LEU A 7 -13.14 -2.11 15.76
CA LEU A 7 -13.41 -0.68 15.58
C LEU A 7 -13.76 -0.33 14.13
N GLY A 8 -14.24 -1.30 13.33
CA GLY A 8 -14.73 -1.11 11.96
C GLY A 8 -13.68 -0.71 10.90
N GLY A 9 -12.41 -1.08 11.12
CA GLY A 9 -11.35 -1.03 10.10
C GLY A 9 -10.50 0.24 10.09
N LYS A 10 -9.53 0.31 9.17
CA LYS A 10 -8.55 1.40 9.08
C LYS A 10 -9.17 2.77 8.83
N GLY A 11 -10.29 2.82 8.09
CA GLY A 11 -10.99 4.08 7.77
C GLY A 11 -11.55 4.79 9.00
N LEU A 12 -11.97 4.06 10.05
CA LEU A 12 -12.48 4.67 11.28
C LEU A 12 -11.38 5.30 12.15
N PHE A 13 -10.16 4.77 12.09
CA PHE A 13 -9.02 5.40 12.77
C PHE A 13 -8.59 6.70 12.11
N ILE A 14 -8.53 6.73 10.78
CA ILE A 14 -8.22 7.95 10.03
C ILE A 14 -9.27 9.01 10.34
N LYS A 15 -10.56 8.66 10.27
CA LYS A 15 -11.65 9.58 10.64
C LYS A 15 -11.48 10.17 12.05
N ALA A 16 -11.10 9.36 13.04
CA ALA A 16 -10.89 9.84 14.41
C ALA A 16 -9.69 10.80 14.54
N ILE A 17 -8.65 10.62 13.72
CA ILE A 17 -7.51 11.54 13.62
C ILE A 17 -7.94 12.84 12.94
N ASP A 18 -8.67 12.74 11.83
CA ASP A 18 -9.18 13.89 11.08
C ASP A 18 -10.06 14.79 11.97
N GLU A 19 -10.94 14.18 12.78
CA GLU A 19 -11.78 14.92 13.74
C GLU A 19 -10.96 15.67 14.78
N GLN A 20 -9.87 15.08 15.29
CA GLN A 20 -8.96 15.73 16.23
C GLN A 20 -8.20 16.89 15.57
N LEU A 21 -7.73 16.71 14.34
CA LEU A 21 -7.12 17.79 13.56
C LEU A 21 -8.08 18.96 13.35
N GLN A 22 -9.33 18.67 12.97
CA GLN A 22 -10.36 19.69 12.73
C GLN A 22 -10.77 20.43 14.00
N ARG A 23 -10.81 19.75 15.16
CA ARG A 23 -11.10 20.36 16.46
C ARG A 23 -9.94 21.16 17.03
N GLY A 24 -8.72 20.95 16.53
CA GLY A 24 -7.52 21.59 17.08
C GLY A 24 -6.89 20.82 18.25
N ASP A 25 -7.31 19.58 18.50
CA ASP A 25 -6.79 18.76 19.60
C ASP A 25 -5.35 18.28 19.35
N ILE A 26 -4.99 18.15 18.06
CA ILE A 26 -3.63 17.85 17.58
C ILE A 26 -3.28 18.76 16.41
N ASP A 27 -2.01 19.08 16.22
CA ASP A 27 -1.57 19.99 15.15
C ASP A 27 -1.27 19.30 13.83
N MET A 28 -0.79 18.05 13.91
CA MET A 28 -0.45 17.24 12.75
C MET A 28 -0.69 15.76 13.00
N ALA A 29 -0.89 15.01 11.91
CA ALA A 29 -0.90 13.57 11.89
C ALA A 29 0.10 13.02 10.87
N ILE A 30 0.56 11.79 11.10
CA ILE A 30 1.46 11.07 10.19
C ILE A 30 0.79 9.76 9.79
N HIS A 31 0.64 9.57 8.48
CA HIS A 31 0.01 8.39 7.91
C HIS A 31 1.02 7.60 7.08
N CYS A 32 0.88 6.27 7.06
CA CYS A 32 1.38 5.49 5.94
C CYS A 32 0.43 5.69 4.76
N LEU A 33 0.90 6.27 3.65
CA LEU A 33 0.00 6.72 2.59
C LEU A 33 -0.84 5.59 1.98
N LYS A 34 -0.27 4.37 1.91
CA LYS A 34 -0.98 3.15 1.48
C LYS A 34 -2.17 2.74 2.34
N ASP A 35 -2.25 3.26 3.57
CA ASP A 35 -3.34 2.98 4.49
C ASP A 35 -4.44 4.05 4.42
N VAL A 36 -4.19 5.16 3.72
CA VAL A 36 -5.15 6.23 3.46
C VAL A 36 -6.05 5.82 2.28
N PRO A 37 -7.38 5.76 2.47
CA PRO A 37 -8.32 5.46 1.40
C PRO A 37 -8.17 6.42 0.21
N GLY A 38 -8.37 5.91 -1.00
CA GLY A 38 -8.36 6.71 -2.23
C GLY A 38 -9.76 7.12 -2.66
N ASP A 39 -10.78 6.36 -2.27
CA ASP A 39 -12.20 6.55 -2.57
C ASP A 39 -12.84 7.74 -1.84
N ILE A 40 -12.21 8.24 -0.78
CA ILE A 40 -12.69 9.36 0.02
C ILE A 40 -11.68 10.51 -0.08
N PRO A 41 -12.11 11.74 -0.46
CA PRO A 41 -11.23 12.90 -0.42
C PRO A 41 -10.88 13.26 1.02
N LEU A 42 -9.78 13.97 1.23
CA LEU A 42 -9.47 14.52 2.55
C LEU A 42 -10.62 15.39 3.06
N PRO A 43 -10.95 15.34 4.36
CA PRO A 43 -11.95 16.21 4.93
C PRO A 43 -11.64 17.68 4.67
N ARG A 44 -12.71 18.48 4.50
CA ARG A 44 -12.58 19.92 4.24
C ARG A 44 -11.71 20.57 5.32
N GLY A 45 -10.75 21.37 4.88
CA GLY A 45 -9.84 22.11 5.75
C GLY A 45 -8.62 21.32 6.22
N LEU A 46 -8.46 20.06 5.80
CA LEU A 46 -7.24 19.27 6.00
C LEU A 46 -6.43 19.15 4.70
N VAL A 47 -5.12 19.00 4.83
CA VAL A 47 -4.21 18.87 3.69
C VAL A 47 -3.03 17.97 4.05
N PHE A 48 -2.55 17.17 3.09
CA PHE A 48 -1.20 16.60 3.16
C PHE A 48 -0.18 17.68 2.85
N ALA A 49 0.36 18.30 3.90
CA ALA A 49 1.30 19.42 3.78
C ALA A 49 2.70 18.98 3.33
N ALA A 50 3.09 17.74 3.60
CA ALA A 50 4.39 17.22 3.19
C ALA A 50 4.41 15.70 3.03
N MET A 51 5.26 15.24 2.12
CA MET A 51 5.64 13.83 1.99
C MET A 51 7.18 13.75 2.03
N PRO A 52 7.79 13.21 3.09
CA PRO A 52 9.25 13.04 3.17
C PRO A 52 9.74 12.01 2.14
N PRO A 53 11.07 11.87 1.96
CA PRO A 53 11.64 10.91 1.04
C PRO A 53 11.04 9.50 1.19
N ARG A 54 10.65 8.93 0.05
CA ARG A 54 10.01 7.61 -0.03
C ARG A 54 10.96 6.53 0.49
N GLY A 55 10.47 5.71 1.43
CA GLY A 55 11.19 4.51 1.86
C GLY A 55 11.01 3.35 0.89
N ASP A 56 11.50 2.17 1.26
CA ASP A 56 11.39 0.98 0.43
C ASP A 56 9.91 0.61 0.10
N VAL A 57 9.63 0.50 -1.19
CA VAL A 57 8.31 0.21 -1.78
C VAL A 57 8.02 -1.28 -1.92
N HIS A 58 9.06 -2.12 -1.86
CA HIS A 58 8.96 -3.53 -2.16
C HIS A 58 8.19 -4.29 -1.09
N ASP A 59 7.59 -5.38 -1.54
CA ASP A 59 7.13 -6.43 -0.65
C ASP A 59 8.27 -7.43 -0.43
N VAL A 60 8.23 -8.11 0.71
CA VAL A 60 9.24 -9.09 1.10
C VAL A 60 8.59 -10.38 1.58
N LEU A 61 9.20 -11.51 1.23
CA LEU A 61 8.91 -12.80 1.83
C LEU A 61 9.62 -12.89 3.17
N VAL A 62 8.89 -13.28 4.20
CA VAL A 62 9.43 -13.64 5.51
C VAL A 62 9.06 -15.09 5.77
N VAL A 63 10.03 -15.88 6.21
CA VAL A 63 9.87 -17.32 6.49
C VAL A 63 10.05 -17.58 7.99
N PRO A 64 9.55 -18.72 8.52
CA PRO A 64 9.82 -19.12 9.89
C PRO A 64 11.33 -19.20 10.16
N GLU A 65 11.75 -18.84 11.37
CA GLU A 65 13.14 -19.00 11.81
C GLU A 65 13.62 -20.46 11.59
N GLY A 66 14.80 -20.61 11.00
CA GLY A 66 15.38 -21.91 10.65
C GLY A 66 14.83 -22.58 9.40
N SER A 67 13.89 -21.95 8.67
CA SER A 67 13.42 -22.47 7.38
C SER A 67 14.46 -22.36 6.28
N ASP A 68 14.60 -23.41 5.45
CA ASP A 68 15.49 -23.43 4.29
C ASP A 68 14.96 -22.67 3.07
N VAL A 69 13.66 -22.38 3.03
CA VAL A 69 12.95 -21.63 1.97
C VAL A 69 13.65 -20.29 1.71
N LYS A 70 14.11 -20.06 0.48
CA LYS A 70 14.81 -18.82 0.07
C LYS A 70 13.89 -17.89 -0.71
N THR A 71 13.04 -18.45 -1.56
CA THR A 71 12.11 -17.69 -2.40
C THR A 71 10.68 -18.22 -2.29
N LEU A 72 9.74 -17.50 -2.90
CA LEU A 72 8.35 -17.93 -3.04
C LEU A 72 8.25 -19.28 -3.77
N ASP A 73 9.15 -19.51 -4.74
CA ASP A 73 9.17 -20.73 -5.56
C ASP A 73 9.55 -21.99 -4.77
N ASP A 74 10.35 -21.83 -3.71
CA ASP A 74 10.74 -22.93 -2.84
C ASP A 74 9.58 -23.48 -1.98
N LEU A 75 8.44 -22.78 -1.92
CA LEU A 75 7.28 -23.22 -1.15
C LEU A 75 6.57 -24.41 -1.83
N PRO A 76 6.26 -25.48 -1.08
CA PRO A 76 5.56 -26.63 -1.64
C PRO A 76 4.12 -26.28 -2.03
N PRO A 77 3.51 -27.04 -2.97
CA PRO A 77 2.11 -26.87 -3.32
C PRO A 77 1.19 -26.92 -2.10
N GLY A 78 0.21 -26.02 -2.04
CA GLY A 78 -0.72 -25.90 -0.92
C GLY A 78 -0.18 -25.19 0.32
N ALA A 79 1.07 -24.68 0.31
CA ALA A 79 1.61 -23.96 1.45
C ALA A 79 0.78 -22.72 1.81
N LEU A 80 0.64 -22.47 3.13
CA LEU A 80 -0.09 -21.33 3.66
C LEU A 80 0.81 -20.08 3.73
N ILE A 81 0.40 -19.00 3.08
CA ILE A 81 1.08 -17.70 3.11
C ILE A 81 0.26 -16.71 3.91
N GLY A 82 0.87 -16.10 4.93
CA GLY A 82 0.26 -15.02 5.67
C GLY A 82 0.25 -13.69 4.88
N SER A 83 -0.92 -13.13 4.62
CA SER A 83 -1.07 -11.74 4.16
C SER A 83 -2.49 -11.23 4.38
N SER A 84 -2.62 -10.00 4.85
CA SER A 84 -3.92 -9.31 4.96
C SER A 84 -4.20 -8.38 3.77
N SER A 85 -3.35 -8.38 2.73
CA SER A 85 -3.52 -7.51 1.57
C SER A 85 -4.18 -8.27 0.42
N ALA A 86 -5.34 -7.79 -0.04
CA ALA A 86 -6.01 -8.33 -1.23
C ALA A 86 -5.13 -8.22 -2.47
N ARG A 87 -4.40 -7.11 -2.63
CA ARG A 87 -3.41 -6.91 -3.70
C ARG A 87 -2.34 -8.00 -3.72
N ARG A 88 -1.68 -8.26 -2.59
CA ARG A 88 -0.64 -9.30 -2.51
C ARG A 88 -1.22 -10.68 -2.79
N LYS A 89 -2.39 -10.97 -2.22
CA LYS A 89 -3.08 -12.24 -2.46
C LYS A 89 -3.32 -12.45 -3.96
N ALA A 90 -3.91 -11.47 -4.63
CA ALA A 90 -4.22 -11.56 -6.05
C ALA A 90 -2.95 -11.77 -6.88
N GLN A 91 -1.90 -10.97 -6.66
CA GLN A 91 -0.64 -11.09 -7.41
C GLN A 91 0.08 -12.41 -7.19
N ILE A 92 0.13 -12.91 -5.95
CA ILE A 92 0.70 -14.22 -5.65
C ILE A 92 -0.11 -15.33 -6.35
N ASN A 93 -1.43 -15.24 -6.31
CA ASN A 93 -2.30 -16.24 -6.95
C ASN A 93 -2.18 -16.23 -8.48
N CYS A 94 -1.84 -15.10 -9.11
CA CYS A 94 -1.56 -15.05 -10.55
C CYS A 94 -0.38 -15.94 -10.95
N VAL A 95 0.66 -16.01 -10.10
CA VAL A 95 1.91 -16.74 -10.41
C VAL A 95 1.96 -18.13 -9.77
N ARG A 96 1.35 -18.29 -8.60
CA ARG A 96 1.34 -19.50 -7.79
C ARG A 96 -0.07 -19.81 -7.27
N PRO A 97 -1.01 -20.19 -8.17
CA PRO A 97 -2.40 -20.48 -7.81
C PRO A 97 -2.55 -21.70 -6.89
N ASP A 98 -1.51 -22.52 -6.76
CA ASP A 98 -1.42 -23.65 -5.85
C ASP A 98 -1.20 -23.25 -4.38
N LEU A 99 -0.78 -22.00 -4.11
CA LEU A 99 -0.52 -21.50 -2.77
C LEU A 99 -1.80 -20.92 -2.14
N GLN A 100 -1.87 -21.00 -0.80
CA GLN A 100 -3.05 -20.54 -0.06
C GLN A 100 -2.72 -19.29 0.74
N VAL A 101 -3.13 -18.13 0.25
CA VAL A 101 -2.94 -16.87 0.96
C VAL A 101 -4.05 -16.65 2.00
N VAL A 102 -3.66 -16.68 3.28
CA VAL A 102 -4.55 -16.57 4.44
C VAL A 102 -4.34 -15.26 5.18
N ARG A 103 -5.44 -14.71 5.71
CA ARG A 103 -5.42 -13.44 6.46
C ARG A 103 -4.78 -13.63 7.83
N VAL A 104 -3.81 -12.77 8.16
CA VAL A 104 -3.17 -12.76 9.49
C VAL A 104 -3.30 -11.38 10.12
N LEU A 105 -3.97 -11.33 11.29
CA LEU A 105 -4.18 -10.11 12.07
C LEU A 105 -3.06 -9.87 13.08
N GLY A 106 -2.78 -8.59 13.35
CA GLY A 106 -1.83 -8.12 14.35
C GLY A 106 -0.90 -7.03 13.82
N THR A 107 -0.08 -6.48 14.72
CA THR A 107 1.07 -5.66 14.32
C THR A 107 2.10 -6.50 13.57
N VAL A 108 3.09 -5.88 12.94
CA VAL A 108 4.16 -6.60 12.22
C VAL A 108 4.88 -7.58 13.14
N GLY A 109 5.31 -7.13 14.34
CA GLY A 109 5.95 -8.02 15.32
C GLY A 109 5.07 -9.18 15.75
N THR A 110 3.79 -8.93 16.08
CA THR A 110 2.86 -10.01 16.46
C THR A 110 2.67 -11.03 15.33
N ARG A 111 2.68 -10.57 14.07
CA ARG A 111 2.57 -11.44 12.90
C ARG A 111 3.81 -12.29 12.70
N ILE A 112 5.00 -11.73 12.91
CA ILE A 112 6.26 -12.46 12.88
C ILE A 112 6.32 -13.50 14.00
N ASP A 113 5.90 -13.14 15.22
CA ASP A 113 5.83 -14.09 16.34
C ASP A 113 4.91 -15.28 16.02
N LYS A 114 3.78 -15.04 15.34
CA LYS A 114 2.88 -16.12 14.88
C LYS A 114 3.53 -16.99 13.81
N LEU A 115 4.27 -16.39 12.88
CA LEU A 115 5.03 -17.11 11.84
C LEU A 115 6.09 -18.02 12.45
N ASP A 116 6.80 -17.53 13.48
CA ASP A 116 7.85 -18.26 14.19
C ASP A 116 7.32 -19.26 15.23
N GLY A 117 5.99 -19.35 15.42
CA GLY A 117 5.38 -20.20 16.45
C GLY A 117 5.56 -19.69 17.90
N LYS A 118 6.01 -18.44 18.08
CA LYS A 118 6.14 -17.77 19.39
C LYS A 118 4.80 -17.27 19.95
N LYS A 119 3.77 -17.17 19.09
CA LYS A 119 2.38 -16.87 19.49
C LYS A 119 1.38 -17.85 18.85
N PRO A 120 0.25 -18.15 19.52
CA PRO A 120 -0.77 -19.03 18.97
C PRO A 120 -1.35 -18.50 17.66
N THR A 121 -1.62 -19.43 16.75
CA THR A 121 -2.29 -19.22 15.46
C THR A 121 -3.09 -20.49 15.16
N ASP A 122 -4.26 -20.34 14.53
CA ASP A 122 -5.11 -21.49 14.18
C ASP A 122 -4.46 -22.38 13.11
N THR A 123 -3.54 -21.81 12.34
CA THR A 123 -2.85 -22.49 11.25
C THR A 123 -1.36 -22.18 11.23
N ARG A 124 -0.55 -23.19 10.87
CA ARG A 124 0.90 -23.05 10.68
C ARG A 124 1.19 -22.45 9.32
N LEU A 125 1.85 -21.30 9.30
CA LEU A 125 2.23 -20.60 8.08
C LEU A 125 3.57 -21.13 7.55
N GLY A 126 3.67 -21.30 6.23
CA GLY A 126 4.93 -21.62 5.55
C GLY A 126 5.76 -20.36 5.28
N ALA A 127 5.10 -19.23 5.04
CA ALA A 127 5.73 -17.92 4.87
C ALA A 127 4.71 -16.79 5.13
N MET A 128 5.20 -15.55 5.05
CA MET A 128 4.40 -14.34 5.13
C MET A 128 4.92 -13.30 4.14
N VAL A 129 4.03 -12.48 3.57
CA VAL A 129 4.44 -11.35 2.74
C VAL A 129 4.16 -10.02 3.44
N LEU A 130 5.22 -9.26 3.69
CA LEU A 130 5.22 -7.99 4.41
C LEU A 130 5.77 -6.85 3.54
N ALA A 131 5.66 -5.60 4.01
CA ALA A 131 6.29 -4.46 3.32
C ALA A 131 7.71 -4.29 3.85
N ALA A 132 8.70 -4.10 2.97
CA ALA A 132 10.10 -3.88 3.35
C ALA A 132 10.25 -2.69 4.30
N SER A 133 9.68 -1.53 3.95
CA SER A 133 9.69 -0.32 4.80
C SER A 133 9.10 -0.52 6.19
N GLY A 134 8.16 -1.46 6.35
CA GLY A 134 7.60 -1.79 7.66
C GLY A 134 8.59 -2.55 8.55
N LEU A 135 9.40 -3.43 7.97
CA LEU A 135 10.46 -4.15 8.69
C LEU A 135 11.62 -3.22 9.02
N GLU A 136 12.04 -2.40 8.06
CA GLU A 136 13.15 -1.46 8.22
C GLU A 136 12.90 -0.49 9.39
N ARG A 137 11.73 0.14 9.44
CA ARG A 137 11.35 1.07 10.51
C ARG A 137 11.29 0.43 11.90
N LEU A 138 11.17 -0.90 11.97
CA LEU A 138 11.17 -1.67 13.22
C LEU A 138 12.54 -2.28 13.54
N GLY A 139 13.57 -2.04 12.73
CA GLY A 139 14.88 -2.69 12.89
C GLY A 139 14.87 -4.18 12.58
N LEU A 140 13.89 -4.67 11.79
CA LEU A 140 13.69 -6.09 11.46
C LEU A 140 14.03 -6.40 9.99
N LYS A 141 14.87 -5.59 9.35
CA LYS A 141 15.21 -5.75 7.92
C LYS A 141 15.78 -7.13 7.60
N ASP A 142 16.54 -7.73 8.54
CA ASP A 142 17.18 -9.03 8.37
C ASP A 142 16.18 -10.21 8.35
N ARG A 143 14.90 -9.93 8.65
CA ARG A 143 13.81 -10.90 8.50
C ARG A 143 13.37 -11.08 7.04
N ALA A 144 13.71 -10.15 6.14
CA ALA A 144 13.40 -10.28 4.72
C ALA A 144 14.25 -11.39 4.10
N ARG A 145 13.59 -12.45 3.61
CA ARG A 145 14.23 -13.61 2.99
C ARG A 145 14.39 -13.44 1.48
N GLN A 146 13.32 -12.96 0.83
CA GLN A 146 13.30 -12.52 -0.56
C GLN A 146 12.72 -11.11 -0.59
N VAL A 147 13.37 -10.21 -1.33
CA VAL A 147 12.79 -8.92 -1.71
C VAL A 147 12.20 -9.11 -3.10
N PHE A 148 10.89 -8.95 -3.24
CA PHE A 148 10.24 -9.04 -4.54
C PHE A 148 10.56 -7.77 -5.33
N SER A 149 10.97 -7.93 -6.58
CA SER A 149 11.02 -6.83 -7.54
C SER A 149 9.63 -6.25 -7.77
N VAL A 150 9.57 -5.02 -8.29
CA VAL A 150 8.31 -4.36 -8.64
C VAL A 150 7.58 -5.03 -9.81
N ASP A 151 8.26 -5.92 -10.54
CA ASP A 151 7.68 -6.72 -11.62
C ASP A 151 7.08 -8.04 -11.09
N GLU A 152 7.67 -8.62 -10.03
CA GLU A 152 7.10 -9.80 -9.35
C GLU A 152 5.86 -9.43 -8.52
N ILE A 153 5.93 -8.33 -7.76
CA ILE A 153 4.81 -7.81 -7.00
C ILE A 153 4.77 -6.29 -7.12
N LEU A 154 3.84 -5.80 -7.93
CA LEU A 154 3.63 -4.36 -8.07
C LEU A 154 3.18 -3.76 -6.73
N PRO A 155 3.86 -2.69 -6.25
CA PRO A 155 3.57 -2.08 -4.96
C PRO A 155 2.13 -1.59 -4.79
N ALA A 156 1.74 -1.41 -3.52
CA ALA A 156 0.53 -0.67 -3.21
C ALA A 156 0.73 0.83 -3.53
N VAL A 157 -0.36 1.50 -3.93
CA VAL A 157 -0.38 2.98 -4.01
C VAL A 157 0.10 3.56 -2.69
N GLY A 158 1.08 4.47 -2.73
CA GLY A 158 1.68 5.10 -1.57
C GLY A 158 2.57 4.17 -0.73
N ALA A 159 2.99 3.01 -1.24
CA ALA A 159 3.99 2.17 -0.56
C ALA A 159 5.27 2.96 -0.29
N GLY A 160 5.90 2.72 0.87
CA GLY A 160 7.09 3.47 1.30
C GLY A 160 6.85 4.91 1.76
N THR A 161 5.73 5.54 1.35
CA THR A 161 5.45 6.96 1.58
C THR A 161 4.79 7.22 2.93
N LEU A 162 5.26 8.26 3.63
CA LEU A 162 4.56 8.87 4.76
C LEU A 162 3.86 10.15 4.29
N ALA A 163 2.69 10.44 4.84
CA ALA A 163 1.93 11.66 4.57
C ALA A 163 1.76 12.44 5.88
N LEU A 164 2.21 13.70 5.88
CA LEU A 164 2.09 14.59 7.03
C LEU A 164 0.86 15.46 6.78
N GLU A 165 -0.18 15.23 7.57
CA GLU A 165 -1.47 15.91 7.46
C GLU A 165 -1.60 16.99 8.52
N CYS A 166 -2.13 18.16 8.15
CA CYS A 166 -2.48 19.22 9.09
C CYS A 166 -3.70 20.01 8.64
N ARG A 167 -4.14 20.96 9.46
CA ARG A 167 -5.15 21.95 9.05
C ARG A 167 -4.57 22.89 8.00
N GLN A 168 -5.30 23.10 6.91
CA GLN A 168 -4.94 24.05 5.85
C GLN A 168 -4.85 25.50 6.36
N ALA A 169 -5.68 25.87 7.33
CA ALA A 169 -5.69 27.21 7.93
C ALA A 169 -4.53 27.43 8.93
N ASP A 170 -3.85 26.37 9.38
CA ASP A 170 -2.72 26.48 10.30
C ASP A 170 -1.43 26.72 9.51
N THR A 171 -1.20 28.00 9.19
CA THR A 171 -0.06 28.41 8.36
C THR A 171 1.28 28.17 9.04
N GLU A 172 1.33 28.22 10.37
CA GLU A 172 2.58 28.01 11.11
C GLU A 172 2.98 26.54 11.08
N THR A 173 2.07 25.63 11.41
CA THR A 173 2.31 24.19 11.25
C THR A 173 2.65 23.85 9.81
N THR A 174 1.87 24.35 8.85
CA THR A 174 2.13 24.11 7.42
C THR A 174 3.55 24.51 7.05
N LYS A 175 3.99 25.73 7.36
CA LYS A 175 5.36 26.22 7.08
C LYS A 175 6.44 25.30 7.64
N LEU A 176 6.25 24.75 8.84
CA LEU A 176 7.20 23.83 9.44
C LEU A 176 7.25 22.51 8.66
N LEU A 177 6.08 21.96 8.29
CA LEU A 177 5.94 20.69 7.59
C LEU A 177 6.49 20.73 6.16
N VAL A 178 6.28 21.81 5.39
CA VAL A 178 6.74 21.87 3.98
C VAL A 178 8.26 21.69 3.86
N ARG A 179 9.02 22.01 4.92
CA ARG A 179 10.48 21.78 4.96
C ARG A 179 10.88 20.32 4.97
N LEU A 180 9.96 19.42 5.33
CA LEU A 180 10.14 17.98 5.27
C LEU A 180 9.65 17.38 3.95
N ASN A 181 9.09 18.20 3.06
CA ASN A 181 8.56 17.72 1.79
C ASN A 181 9.68 17.36 0.82
N HIS A 182 9.49 16.24 0.13
CA HIS A 182 10.34 15.80 -0.97
C HIS A 182 9.51 15.83 -2.25
N GLU A 183 9.77 16.80 -3.12
CA GLU A 183 8.96 17.10 -4.31
C GLU A 183 8.76 15.88 -5.21
N ARG A 184 9.81 15.10 -5.43
CA ARG A 184 9.74 13.86 -6.21
C ARG A 184 8.76 12.85 -5.60
N THR A 185 8.83 12.61 -4.29
CA THR A 185 7.91 11.69 -3.62
C THR A 185 6.48 12.21 -3.66
N GLN A 186 6.28 13.52 -3.51
CA GLN A 186 4.96 14.13 -3.64
C GLN A 186 4.39 13.95 -5.05
N ALA A 187 5.18 14.17 -6.09
CA ALA A 187 4.77 13.99 -7.48
C ALA A 187 4.39 12.53 -7.77
N GLU A 188 5.27 11.58 -7.46
CA GLU A 188 5.02 10.13 -7.63
C GLU A 188 3.75 9.68 -6.88
N ALA A 189 3.63 10.07 -5.60
CA ALA A 189 2.47 9.73 -4.79
C ALA A 189 1.17 10.37 -5.28
N THR A 190 1.23 11.59 -5.81
CA THR A 190 0.07 12.28 -6.38
C THR A 190 -0.46 11.52 -7.60
N ALA A 191 0.41 11.10 -8.51
CA ALA A 191 0.03 10.30 -9.67
C ALA A 191 -0.65 8.98 -9.27
N GLU A 192 -0.06 8.25 -8.32
CA GLU A 192 -0.63 7.00 -7.81
C GLU A 192 -2.00 7.22 -7.13
N ARG A 193 -2.15 8.29 -6.35
CA ARG A 193 -3.39 8.59 -5.64
C ARG A 193 -4.51 9.05 -6.56
N VAL A 194 -4.22 9.85 -7.58
CA VAL A 194 -5.22 10.26 -8.58
C VAL A 194 -5.76 9.04 -9.32
N MET A 195 -4.88 8.11 -9.68
CA MET A 195 -5.29 6.82 -10.25
C MET A 195 -6.21 6.04 -9.28
N LEU A 196 -5.78 5.87 -8.03
CA LEU A 196 -6.57 5.15 -7.02
C LEU A 196 -7.95 5.77 -6.79
N HIS A 197 -8.01 7.10 -6.74
CA HIS A 197 -9.25 7.85 -6.56
C HIS A 197 -10.23 7.64 -7.72
N GLY A 198 -9.77 7.75 -8.96
CA GLY A 198 -10.62 7.51 -10.14
C GLY A 198 -11.13 6.07 -10.22
N LEU A 199 -10.33 5.11 -9.77
CA LEU A 199 -10.74 3.71 -9.63
C LEU A 199 -11.71 3.49 -8.46
N ARG A 200 -11.91 4.47 -7.57
CA ARG A 200 -12.65 4.35 -6.29
C ARG A 200 -12.09 3.23 -5.42
N GLY A 201 -10.77 3.11 -5.40
CA GLY A 201 -10.07 2.09 -4.62
C GLY A 201 -9.99 2.41 -3.14
N HIS A 202 -10.22 1.40 -2.31
CA HIS A 202 -10.04 1.43 -0.87
C HIS A 202 -8.98 0.40 -0.44
N CYS A 203 -8.67 0.34 0.87
CA CYS A 203 -7.58 -0.49 1.40
C CYS A 203 -7.74 -2.01 1.19
N ASN A 204 -8.95 -2.47 0.86
CA ASN A 204 -9.27 -3.87 0.54
C ASN A 204 -9.42 -4.13 -0.96
N SER A 205 -9.38 -3.09 -1.81
CA SER A 205 -9.37 -3.27 -3.25
C SER A 205 -8.03 -3.89 -3.68
N PRO A 206 -8.02 -4.96 -4.49
CA PRO A 206 -6.82 -5.55 -5.06
C PRO A 206 -6.29 -4.66 -6.20
N ILE A 207 -5.81 -3.47 -5.83
CA ILE A 207 -5.25 -2.47 -6.75
C ILE A 207 -3.79 -2.26 -6.38
N ALA A 208 -2.94 -2.26 -7.40
CA ALA A 208 -1.52 -1.92 -7.30
C ALA A 208 -1.24 -0.66 -8.12
N GLY A 209 -0.26 0.13 -7.68
CA GLY A 209 0.10 1.38 -8.31
C GLY A 209 1.49 1.82 -7.88
N TYR A 210 2.34 2.08 -8.86
CA TYR A 210 3.71 2.50 -8.62
C TYR A 210 4.16 3.51 -9.66
N CYS A 211 4.43 4.73 -9.21
CA CYS A 211 4.99 5.81 -10.00
C CYS A 211 6.44 6.05 -9.63
N VAL A 212 7.27 6.27 -10.65
CA VAL A 212 8.68 6.62 -10.52
C VAL A 212 8.98 7.81 -11.42
N THR A 213 9.81 8.72 -10.93
CA THR A 213 10.49 9.69 -11.78
C THR A 213 11.77 9.09 -12.36
N ASP A 214 11.84 8.95 -13.68
CA ASP A 214 13.02 8.49 -14.41
C ASP A 214 14.18 9.50 -14.31
N PRO A 215 15.44 9.11 -14.62
CA PRO A 215 16.60 10.00 -14.49
C PRO A 215 16.54 11.29 -15.31
N ASP A 216 15.77 11.29 -16.41
CA ASP A 216 15.51 12.47 -17.26
C ASP A 216 14.40 13.38 -16.72
N GLY A 217 13.81 13.02 -15.57
CA GLY A 217 12.74 13.74 -14.92
C GLY A 217 11.34 13.30 -15.33
N GLN A 218 11.18 12.39 -16.29
CA GLN A 218 9.85 11.93 -16.74
C GLN A 218 9.20 11.03 -15.69
N LEU A 219 7.92 11.24 -15.37
CA LEU A 219 7.15 10.31 -14.54
C LEU A 219 6.73 9.11 -15.39
N ASN A 220 6.78 7.91 -14.83
CA ASN A 220 6.07 6.77 -15.38
C ASN A 220 5.26 6.11 -14.27
N LEU A 221 4.03 5.71 -14.59
CA LEU A 221 3.10 5.11 -13.64
C LEU A 221 2.61 3.79 -14.19
N ARG A 222 2.78 2.74 -13.38
CA ARG A 222 2.18 1.43 -13.57
C ARG A 222 0.97 1.30 -12.65
N GLY A 223 -0.14 0.82 -13.19
CA GLY A 223 -1.35 0.50 -12.45
C GLY A 223 -1.85 -0.89 -12.81
N MET A 224 -2.33 -1.63 -11.82
CA MET A 224 -2.95 -2.94 -12.03
C MET A 224 -4.17 -3.11 -11.14
N VAL A 225 -5.18 -3.77 -11.68
CA VAL A 225 -6.43 -4.10 -11.01
C VAL A 225 -6.67 -5.59 -11.19
N PHE A 226 -6.92 -6.30 -10.09
CA PHE A 226 -7.11 -7.74 -10.10
C PHE A 226 -8.50 -8.12 -9.57
N SER A 227 -9.01 -9.28 -9.94
CA SER A 227 -10.09 -9.89 -9.18
C SER A 227 -9.58 -10.36 -7.82
N ARG A 228 -10.50 -10.57 -6.87
CA ARG A 228 -10.14 -10.92 -5.49
C ARG A 228 -9.34 -12.21 -5.35
N ASP A 229 -9.53 -13.15 -6.27
CA ASP A 229 -8.79 -14.41 -6.31
C ASP A 229 -7.53 -14.35 -7.19
N GLY A 230 -7.33 -13.28 -7.96
CA GLY A 230 -6.20 -13.11 -8.88
C GLY A 230 -6.37 -13.82 -10.23
N SER A 231 -7.55 -14.39 -10.53
CA SER A 231 -7.80 -15.12 -11.78
C SER A 231 -7.86 -14.22 -13.02
N THR A 232 -8.21 -12.95 -12.83
CA THR A 232 -8.36 -11.94 -13.88
C THR A 232 -7.72 -10.63 -13.44
N PHE A 233 -7.10 -9.92 -14.38
CA PHE A 233 -6.52 -8.61 -14.10
C PHE A 233 -6.40 -7.76 -15.36
N VAL A 234 -6.29 -6.46 -15.16
CA VAL A 234 -5.97 -5.46 -16.19
C VAL A 234 -4.81 -4.61 -15.73
N HIS A 235 -4.03 -4.09 -16.68
CA HIS A 235 -2.83 -3.33 -16.38
C HIS A 235 -2.64 -2.17 -17.38
N ALA A 236 -1.96 -1.13 -16.92
CA ALA A 236 -1.56 -0.01 -17.73
C ALA A 236 -0.21 0.53 -17.26
N HIS A 237 0.64 0.92 -18.21
CA HIS A 237 1.91 1.60 -17.95
C HIS A 237 2.02 2.79 -18.88
N ILE A 238 2.06 3.98 -18.32
CA ILE A 238 2.06 5.23 -19.09
C ILE A 238 3.21 6.10 -18.60
N TRP A 239 3.85 6.80 -19.53
CA TRP A 239 4.84 7.84 -19.26
C TRP A 239 4.20 9.23 -19.36
N GLY A 240 4.69 10.15 -18.55
CA GLY A 240 4.28 11.54 -18.50
C GLY A 240 4.59 12.24 -19.81
N GLU A 241 3.75 13.21 -20.17
CA GLU A 241 3.97 14.03 -21.35
C GLU A 241 4.86 15.23 -21.03
N ARG A 242 4.99 16.18 -21.96
CA ARG A 242 5.89 17.35 -21.85
C ARG A 242 5.75 18.15 -20.55
N LEU A 243 4.54 18.27 -20.00
CA LEU A 243 4.30 18.98 -18.73
C LEU A 243 4.52 18.12 -17.49
N ASN A 244 4.60 16.79 -17.67
CA ASN A 244 4.85 15.81 -16.63
C ASN A 244 3.97 15.96 -15.38
N ASP A 245 2.73 16.39 -15.57
CA ASP A 245 1.78 16.64 -14.49
C ASP A 245 1.34 15.31 -13.84
N PRO A 246 1.59 15.10 -12.52
CA PRO A 246 1.20 13.90 -11.80
C PRO A 246 -0.30 13.58 -11.90
N ALA A 247 -1.17 14.58 -11.86
CA ALA A 247 -2.61 14.36 -11.91
C ALA A 247 -3.06 13.89 -13.30
N VAL A 248 -2.41 14.40 -14.35
CA VAL A 248 -2.72 14.00 -15.74
C VAL A 248 -2.32 12.55 -15.97
N ILE A 249 -1.09 12.15 -15.62
CA ILE A 249 -0.65 10.76 -15.78
C ILE A 249 -1.50 9.79 -14.94
N GLY A 250 -1.83 10.15 -13.69
CA GLY A 250 -2.72 9.36 -12.83
C GLY A 250 -4.10 9.15 -13.44
N SER A 251 -4.68 10.22 -14.00
CA SER A 251 -6.00 10.17 -14.66
C SER A 251 -5.97 9.32 -15.94
N ARG A 252 -4.89 9.39 -16.72
CA ARG A 252 -4.71 8.58 -17.95
C ARG A 252 -4.61 7.10 -17.63
N VAL A 253 -3.81 6.72 -16.64
CA VAL A 253 -3.69 5.32 -16.20
C VAL A 253 -5.03 4.79 -15.68
N CYS A 254 -5.75 5.59 -14.88
CA CYS A 254 -7.10 5.24 -14.45
C CYS A 254 -8.05 5.01 -15.64
N SER A 255 -8.11 5.94 -16.60
CA SER A 255 -8.97 5.82 -17.77
C SER A 255 -8.65 4.59 -18.60
N GLU A 256 -7.38 4.27 -18.79
CA GLU A 256 -6.96 3.08 -19.52
C GLU A 256 -7.36 1.78 -18.80
N LEU A 257 -7.18 1.71 -17.48
CA LEU A 257 -7.64 0.57 -16.69
C LEU A 257 -9.17 0.40 -16.76
N LEU A 258 -9.93 1.51 -16.67
CA LEU A 258 -11.38 1.47 -16.77
C LEU A 258 -11.86 1.03 -18.16
N ARG A 259 -11.17 1.46 -19.23
CA ARG A 259 -11.45 1.03 -20.61
C ARG A 259 -11.25 -0.47 -20.81
N GLN A 260 -10.33 -1.07 -20.05
CA GLN A 260 -10.09 -2.52 -20.04
C GLN A 260 -11.08 -3.30 -19.15
N GLY A 261 -12.01 -2.64 -18.46
CA GLY A 261 -13.01 -3.30 -17.61
C GLY A 261 -12.63 -3.37 -16.12
N ALA A 262 -11.69 -2.55 -15.64
CA ALA A 262 -11.31 -2.53 -14.21
C ALA A 262 -12.50 -2.34 -13.26
N ARG A 263 -13.56 -1.63 -13.68
CA ARG A 263 -14.75 -1.40 -12.85
C ARG A 263 -15.41 -2.71 -12.47
N ASP A 264 -15.70 -3.54 -13.47
CA ASP A 264 -16.39 -4.82 -13.30
C ASP A 264 -15.56 -5.82 -12.47
N ILE A 265 -14.23 -5.71 -12.54
CA ILE A 265 -13.30 -6.54 -11.76
C ILE A 265 -13.36 -6.20 -10.26
N ILE A 266 -13.52 -4.92 -9.90
CA ILE A 266 -13.50 -4.46 -8.50
C ILE A 266 -14.93 -4.42 -7.91
N GLU A 267 -15.96 -4.35 -8.75
CA GLU A 267 -17.36 -4.25 -8.31
C GLU A 267 -17.76 -5.48 -7.46
N GLY A 268 -18.41 -5.23 -6.33
CA GLY A 268 -18.82 -6.28 -5.38
C GLY A 268 -17.78 -6.66 -4.31
N ILE A 269 -16.60 -6.03 -4.29
CA ILE A 269 -15.64 -6.20 -3.17
C ILE A 269 -16.11 -5.38 -1.96
N PRO A 270 -16.44 -6.01 -0.82
CA PRO A 270 -16.89 -5.28 0.37
C PRO A 270 -15.77 -4.43 0.98
N HIS A 271 -16.15 -3.31 1.59
CA HIS A 271 -15.27 -2.49 2.42
C HIS A 271 -14.74 -3.24 3.65
#